data_AF-A0A4S8JWZ8-F1
#
_entry.id   AF-A0A4S8JWZ8-F1
#
_cell.length_a   1.000
_cell.length_b   1.000
_cell.length_c   1.000
_cell.angle_alpha   90.00
_cell.angle_beta   90.00
_cell.angle_gamma   90.00
#
_symmetry.space_group_name_H-M   'P 1'
#
loop_
_entity.id
_entity.type
_entity.pdbx_description
1 polymer ?
#
loop_
_entity_poly.entity_id
_entity_poly.type
_entity_poly.pdbx_seq_one_letter_code
_entity_poly.pdbx_strand_id
1 'polypeptide(L)'
;MGENSVPHWWDHLHCAMSHYKFVLAIENTMTESYVTEKLYYALDSGAVPIYFGAPNVWDFVPPNSIIDGSKFSSLEELASYVKELADDPIAYAEYHAWRRCGVMGNYGKTRATSLDTLPCRLCEFVSRKGGRNARAL
;
A
#
# COMPACT_ATOMS: atom_id res chain seq x y z
N MET A 1 -7.12 -15.64 27.82
CA MET A 1 -7.03 -16.32 26.51
C MET A 1 -8.40 -16.17 25.90
N GLY A 2 -8.62 -15.05 25.19
CA GLY A 2 -9.92 -14.65 24.67
C GLY A 2 -10.28 -15.46 23.43
N GLU A 3 -11.58 -15.66 23.24
CA GLU A 3 -12.23 -16.47 22.21
C GLU A 3 -11.53 -16.49 20.84
N ASN A 4 -11.44 -17.68 20.25
CA ASN A 4 -11.15 -17.89 18.83
C ASN A 4 -12.29 -17.27 17.99
N SER A 5 -12.30 -15.95 17.84
CA SER A 5 -13.18 -15.26 16.91
C SER A 5 -12.87 -15.73 15.50
N VAL A 6 -13.90 -16.12 14.75
CA VAL A 6 -13.77 -16.49 13.33
C VAL A 6 -13.03 -15.37 12.60
N PRO A 7 -11.98 -15.67 11.81
CA PRO A 7 -11.25 -14.64 11.08
C PRO A 7 -12.21 -13.88 10.18
N HIS A 8 -12.19 -12.56 10.27
CA HIS A 8 -12.93 -11.72 9.36
C HIS A 8 -12.20 -11.63 8.03
N TRP A 9 -12.92 -11.36 6.94
CA TRP A 9 -12.30 -11.27 5.62
C TRP A 9 -11.23 -10.16 5.54
N TRP A 10 -11.39 -9.09 6.33
CA TRP A 10 -10.43 -7.98 6.39
C TRP A 10 -9.13 -8.35 7.11
N ASP A 11 -9.12 -9.39 7.94
CA ASP A 11 -7.90 -9.85 8.63
C ASP A 11 -6.86 -10.41 7.65
N HIS A 12 -7.29 -10.73 6.42
CA HIS A 12 -6.45 -11.28 5.35
C HIS A 12 -6.46 -10.42 4.08
N LEU A 13 -6.80 -9.14 4.19
CA LEU A 13 -6.94 -8.26 3.02
C LEU A 13 -5.66 -8.20 2.17
N HIS A 14 -4.49 -8.08 2.80
CA HIS A 14 -3.21 -8.11 2.08
C HIS A 14 -2.96 -9.44 1.36
N CYS A 15 -3.27 -10.57 2.00
CA CYS A 15 -3.18 -11.88 1.35
C CYS A 15 -4.12 -11.97 0.15
N ALA A 16 -5.36 -11.52 0.30
CA ALA A 16 -6.34 -11.52 -0.78
C ALA A 16 -5.85 -10.69 -1.97
N MET A 17 -5.35 -9.46 -1.72
CA MET A 17 -4.81 -8.58 -2.76
C MET A 17 -3.58 -9.17 -3.46
N SER A 18 -2.72 -9.91 -2.74
CA SER A 18 -1.48 -10.49 -3.30
C SER A 18 -1.71 -11.52 -4.41
N HIS A 19 -2.94 -12.03 -4.54
CA HIS A 19 -3.32 -12.95 -5.62
C HIS A 19 -3.67 -12.23 -6.93
N TYR A 20 -3.67 -10.89 -6.95
CA TYR A 20 -4.06 -10.10 -8.11
C TYR A 20 -2.93 -9.19 -8.57
N LYS A 21 -2.80 -9.02 -9.89
CA LYS A 21 -1.83 -8.08 -10.48
C LYS A 21 -2.15 -6.63 -10.15
N PHE A 22 -3.44 -6.30 -10.08
CA PHE A 22 -3.96 -4.95 -9.90
C PHE A 22 -4.98 -4.87 -8.77
N VAL A 23 -5.03 -3.73 -8.10
CA VAL A 23 -6.05 -3.41 -7.08
C VAL A 23 -6.62 -2.02 -7.39
N LEU A 24 -7.94 -1.88 -7.36
CA LEU A 24 -8.59 -0.57 -7.42
C LEU A 24 -8.41 0.15 -6.09
N ALA A 25 -7.66 1.24 -6.08
CA ALA A 25 -7.39 2.08 -4.92
C ALA A 25 -8.06 3.45 -5.10
N ILE A 26 -9.38 3.48 -4.92
CA ILE A 26 -10.20 4.69 -5.13
C ILE A 26 -10.48 5.35 -3.78
N GLU A 27 -10.12 6.62 -3.67
CA GLU A 27 -10.46 7.43 -2.51
C GLU A 27 -11.91 7.92 -2.59
N ASN A 28 -12.53 8.12 -1.42
CA ASN A 28 -13.91 8.59 -1.34
C ASN A 28 -14.10 9.99 -1.96
N THR A 29 -13.03 10.79 -1.99
CA THR A 29 -13.00 12.14 -2.55
C THR A 29 -11.64 12.42 -3.17
N MET A 30 -11.58 13.17 -4.27
CA MET A 30 -10.34 13.71 -4.81
C MET A 30 -9.98 14.99 -4.06
N THR A 31 -9.02 14.91 -3.15
CA THR A 31 -8.60 16.05 -2.32
C THR A 31 -7.09 16.01 -2.12
N GLU A 32 -6.45 17.18 -2.16
CA GLU A 32 -5.01 17.31 -1.96
C GLU A 32 -4.58 16.61 -0.66
N SER A 33 -3.52 15.80 -0.76
CA SER A 33 -2.95 15.01 0.33
C SER A 33 -3.90 14.00 1.00
N TYR A 34 -5.10 13.78 0.46
CA TYR A 34 -6.01 12.74 0.95
C TYR A 34 -5.65 11.38 0.35
N VAL A 35 -4.70 10.72 1.01
CA VAL A 35 -4.20 9.38 0.63
C VAL A 35 -4.39 8.44 1.82
N THR A 36 -5.12 7.34 1.63
CA THR A 36 -5.51 6.41 2.70
C THR A 36 -4.89 5.03 2.53
N GLU A 37 -5.26 4.11 3.42
CA GLU A 37 -4.78 2.73 3.47
C GLU A 37 -4.97 1.97 2.16
N LYS A 38 -5.99 2.31 1.37
CA LYS A 38 -6.33 1.61 0.10
C LYS A 38 -5.13 1.56 -0.85
N LEU A 39 -4.44 2.69 -0.99
CA LEU A 39 -3.28 2.81 -1.85
C LEU A 39 -2.09 2.03 -1.29
N TYR A 40 -1.80 2.20 0.00
CA TYR A 40 -0.65 1.57 0.64
C TYR A 40 -0.81 0.05 0.75
N TYR A 41 -2.02 -0.45 1.02
CA TYR A 41 -2.28 -1.89 1.12
C TYR A 41 -2.10 -2.60 -0.22
N ALA A 42 -2.52 -1.96 -1.32
CA ALA A 42 -2.27 -2.44 -2.67
C ALA A 42 -0.75 -2.55 -2.93
N LEU A 43 0.02 -1.48 -2.66
CA LEU A 43 1.48 -1.50 -2.80
C LEU A 43 2.12 -2.59 -1.93
N ASP A 44 1.72 -2.72 -0.68
CA ASP A 44 2.33 -3.69 0.24
C ASP A 44 2.01 -5.14 -0.12
N SER A 45 0.82 -5.38 -0.69
CA SER A 45 0.41 -6.71 -1.16
C SER A 45 1.19 -7.20 -2.38
N GLY A 46 1.94 -6.32 -3.05
CA GLY A 46 2.62 -6.63 -4.30
C GLY A 46 1.77 -6.43 -5.55
N ALA A 47 0.56 -5.91 -5.43
CA ALA A 47 -0.25 -5.48 -6.56
C ALA A 47 0.14 -4.08 -7.04
N VAL A 48 -0.20 -3.75 -8.30
CA VAL A 48 -0.11 -2.40 -8.85
C VAL A 48 -1.44 -1.68 -8.61
N PRO A 49 -1.48 -0.56 -7.85
CA PRO A 49 -2.70 0.19 -7.60
C PRO A 49 -3.16 0.92 -8.86
N ILE A 50 -4.45 0.82 -9.18
CA ILE A 50 -5.16 1.71 -10.09
C ILE A 50 -5.82 2.79 -9.21
N TYR A 51 -5.25 3.98 -9.21
CA TYR A 51 -5.52 5.00 -8.21
C TYR A 51 -6.40 6.14 -8.75
N PHE A 52 -7.35 6.56 -7.92
CA PHE A 52 -8.15 7.78 -8.09
C PHE A 52 -8.25 8.48 -6.74
N GLY A 53 -7.76 9.71 -6.61
CA GLY A 53 -7.75 10.41 -5.32
C GLY A 53 -6.97 11.72 -5.35
N ALA A 54 -5.97 11.85 -4.47
CA ALA A 54 -5.19 13.06 -4.32
C ALA A 54 -4.45 13.47 -5.60
N PRO A 55 -4.61 14.71 -6.10
CA PRO A 55 -3.90 15.20 -7.29
C PRO A 55 -2.36 15.20 -7.14
N ASN A 56 -1.88 15.29 -5.90
CA ASN A 56 -0.47 15.26 -5.54
C ASN A 56 -0.01 13.90 -4.97
N VAL A 57 -0.67 12.80 -5.37
CA VAL A 57 -0.34 11.44 -4.89
C VAL A 57 1.14 11.07 -5.01
N TRP A 58 1.84 11.60 -6.03
CA TRP A 58 3.27 11.36 -6.27
C TRP A 58 4.19 11.88 -5.17
N ASP A 59 3.70 12.76 -4.29
CA ASP A 59 4.42 13.17 -3.08
C ASP A 59 4.49 12.03 -2.04
N PHE A 60 3.66 11.00 -2.17
CA PHE A 60 3.45 9.97 -1.15
C PHE A 60 3.84 8.55 -1.58
N VAL A 61 4.01 8.31 -2.89
CA VAL A 61 4.33 6.99 -3.44
C VAL A 61 5.69 6.96 -4.12
N PRO A 62 6.30 5.78 -4.28
CA PRO A 62 7.50 5.65 -5.10
C PRO A 62 7.25 6.04 -6.57
N PRO A 63 8.30 6.44 -7.32
CA PRO A 63 8.14 6.75 -8.73
C PRO A 63 7.67 5.50 -9.50
N ASN A 64 6.80 5.71 -10.50
CA ASN A 64 6.27 4.66 -11.37
C ASN A 64 5.65 3.47 -10.61
N SER A 65 5.03 3.69 -9.45
CA SER A 65 4.47 2.60 -8.64
C SER A 65 2.95 2.41 -8.77
N ILE A 66 2.26 3.32 -9.46
CA ILE A 66 0.80 3.32 -9.60
C ILE A 66 0.35 3.64 -11.01
N ILE A 67 -0.83 3.17 -11.37
CA ILE A 67 -1.59 3.63 -12.53
C ILE A 67 -2.49 4.77 -12.05
N ASP A 68 -2.13 6.01 -12.37
CA ASP A 68 -2.95 7.19 -12.06
C ASP A 68 -4.12 7.27 -13.06
N GLY A 69 -5.30 6.80 -12.63
CA GLY A 69 -6.49 6.73 -13.46
C GLY A 69 -6.98 8.09 -13.94
N SER A 70 -6.59 9.19 -13.28
CA SER A 70 -6.95 10.55 -13.68
C SER A 70 -6.23 11.05 -14.94
N LYS A 71 -5.19 10.33 -15.39
CA LYS A 71 -4.40 10.68 -16.58
C LYS A 71 -4.97 10.15 -17.88
N PHE A 72 -5.98 9.28 -17.81
CA PHE A 72 -6.64 8.72 -18.98
C PHE A 72 -7.82 9.62 -19.39
N SER A 73 -8.06 9.72 -20.69
CA SER A 73 -9.15 10.51 -21.25
C SER A 73 -10.53 9.88 -21.01
N SER A 74 -10.57 8.55 -20.82
CA SER A 74 -11.79 7.82 -20.47
C SER A 74 -11.51 6.52 -19.69
N LEU A 75 -12.56 5.94 -19.11
CA LEU A 75 -12.46 4.64 -18.43
C LEU A 75 -12.22 3.48 -19.41
N GLU A 76 -12.68 3.60 -20.65
CA GLU A 76 -12.42 2.62 -21.71
C GLU A 76 -10.95 2.60 -22.10
N GLU A 77 -10.31 3.77 -22.17
CA GLU A 77 -8.86 3.89 -22.41
C GLU A 77 -8.08 3.28 -21.25
N LEU A 78 -8.41 3.62 -20.00
CA LEU A 78 -7.81 3.01 -18.81
C LEU A 78 -7.97 1.48 -18.81
N ALA A 79 -9.17 0.98 -19.10
CA ALA A 79 -9.43 -0.46 -19.12
C ALA A 79 -8.63 -1.18 -20.22
N SER A 80 -8.44 -0.54 -21.38
CA SER A 80 -7.62 -1.06 -22.48
C SER A 80 -6.15 -1.11 -22.06
N TYR A 81 -5.64 -0.03 -21.48
CA TYR A 81 -4.28 0.04 -20.96
C TYR A 81 -4.00 -1.03 -19.90
N VAL A 82 -4.91 -1.22 -18.94
CA VAL A 82 -4.74 -2.23 -17.87
C VAL A 82 -4.71 -3.65 -18.46
N LYS A 83 -5.50 -3.94 -19.50
CA LYS A 83 -5.47 -5.25 -20.19
C LYS A 83 -4.16 -5.47 -20.92
N GLU A 84 -3.70 -4.48 -21.69
CA GLU A 84 -2.42 -4.55 -22.40
C GLU A 84 -1.26 -4.74 -21.43
N LEU A 85 -1.24 -3.98 -20.32
CA LEU A 85 -0.24 -4.11 -19.26
C LEU A 85 -0.31 -5.48 -18.56
N ALA A 86 -1.50 -6.05 -18.40
CA ALA A 86 -1.66 -7.38 -17.81
C ALA A 86 -0.99 -8.47 -18.67
N ASP A 87 -0.95 -8.28 -19.98
CA ASP A 87 -0.41 -9.24 -20.96
C ASP A 87 1.07 -8.98 -21.30
N ASP A 88 1.66 -7.88 -20.80
CA ASP A 88 3.09 -7.56 -20.94
C ASP A 88 3.85 -7.71 -19.60
N PRO A 89 4.55 -8.83 -19.37
CA PRO A 89 5.31 -9.06 -18.15
C PRO A 89 6.46 -8.07 -17.92
N ILE A 90 7.04 -7.53 -19.00
CA ILE A 90 8.18 -6.61 -18.91
C ILE A 90 7.66 -5.25 -18.46
N ALA A 91 6.66 -4.70 -19.14
CA ALA A 91 6.04 -3.44 -18.76
C ALA A 91 5.43 -3.51 -17.35
N TYR A 92 4.79 -4.62 -16.99
CA TYR A 92 4.29 -4.84 -15.63
C TYR A 92 5.41 -4.83 -14.59
N ALA A 93 6.55 -5.48 -14.86
CA ALA A 93 7.67 -5.53 -13.93
C ALA A 93 8.29 -4.15 -13.64
N GLU A 94 8.19 -3.19 -14.55
CA GLU A 94 8.66 -1.82 -14.34
C GLU A 94 7.90 -1.09 -13.22
N TYR A 95 6.65 -1.45 -12.96
CA TYR A 95 5.89 -0.94 -11.80
C TYR A 95 6.44 -1.42 -10.44
N HIS A 96 7.34 -2.40 -10.45
CA HIS A 96 8.00 -2.95 -9.27
C HIS A 96 9.48 -2.54 -9.18
N ALA A 97 10.01 -1.80 -10.16
CA ALA A 97 11.43 -1.44 -10.21
C ALA A 97 11.88 -0.65 -8.97
N TRP A 98 11.02 0.21 -8.43
CA TRP A 98 11.27 1.00 -7.22
C TRP A 98 11.64 0.15 -6.00
N ARG A 99 11.21 -1.12 -5.95
CA ARG A 99 11.49 -2.03 -4.82
C ARG A 99 12.96 -2.42 -4.73
N ARG A 100 13.71 -2.34 -5.84
CA ARG A 100 15.13 -2.70 -5.89
C ARG A 100 16.02 -1.70 -5.15
N CYS A 101 15.58 -0.46 -5.01
CA CYS A 101 16.35 0.63 -4.40
C CYS A 101 16.11 0.78 -2.88
N GLY A 102 15.34 -0.14 -2.28
CA GLY A 102 14.87 -0.01 -0.90
C GLY A 102 13.70 0.98 -0.77
N VAL A 103 12.96 0.86 0.33
CA VAL A 103 11.78 1.70 0.62
C VAL A 103 12.25 3.12 0.98
N MET A 104 12.47 3.96 -0.03
CA MET A 104 12.99 5.33 0.13
C MET A 104 11.92 6.41 -0.06
N GLY A 105 12.26 7.64 0.34
CA GLY A 105 11.39 8.80 0.15
C GLY A 105 10.21 8.88 1.12
N ASN A 106 9.19 9.63 0.71
CA ASN A 106 8.02 9.88 1.55
C ASN A 106 7.20 8.60 1.79
N TYR A 107 7.12 7.68 0.84
CA TYR A 107 6.50 6.37 1.04
C TYR A 107 7.10 5.64 2.26
N GLY A 108 8.43 5.53 2.32
CA GLY A 108 9.10 4.89 3.45
C GLY A 108 8.87 5.60 4.78
N LYS A 109 8.92 6.93 4.79
CA LYS A 109 8.63 7.74 6.00
C LYS A 109 7.19 7.53 6.48
N THR A 110 6.22 7.61 5.57
CA THR A 110 4.79 7.43 5.89
C THR A 110 4.52 6.02 6.41
N ARG A 111 5.08 4.98 5.77
CA ARG A 111 4.97 3.59 6.24
C ARG A 111 5.60 3.39 7.61
N ALA A 112 6.78 3.96 7.86
CA ALA A 112 7.47 3.87 9.16
C ALA A 112 6.68 4.52 10.31
N THR A 113 5.73 5.41 10.01
CA THR A 113 4.86 6.04 11.01
C THR A 113 3.40 5.57 10.97
N SER A 114 3.06 4.61 10.11
CA SER A 114 1.68 4.12 9.93
C SER A 114 1.15 3.38 11.16
N LEU A 115 -0.18 3.21 11.22
CA LEU A 115 -0.84 2.40 12.24
C LEU A 115 -0.41 0.92 12.15
N ASP A 116 -0.13 0.41 10.95
CA ASP A 116 0.30 -0.98 10.76
C ASP A 116 1.65 -1.29 11.44
N THR A 117 2.54 -0.29 11.52
CA THR A 117 3.84 -0.45 12.18
C THR A 117 3.80 -0.11 13.66
N LEU A 118 2.68 0.40 14.19
CA LEU A 118 2.53 0.77 15.59
C LEU A 118 2.83 -0.40 16.55
N PRO A 119 2.33 -1.63 16.35
CA PRO A 119 2.64 -2.75 17.24
C PRO A 119 4.15 -3.05 17.28
N CYS A 120 4.82 -3.02 16.12
CA CYS A 120 6.26 -3.26 16.04
C CYS A 120 7.06 -2.15 16.73
N ARG A 121 6.72 -0.88 16.50
CA ARG A 121 7.38 0.27 17.13
C ARG A 121 7.19 0.28 18.65
N LEU A 122 5.99 -0.07 19.12
CA LEU A 122 5.70 -0.22 20.54
C LEU A 122 6.50 -1.38 21.14
N CYS A 123 6.53 -2.53 20.45
CA CYS A 123 7.32 -3.69 20.88
C CYS A 123 8.80 -3.34 21.00
N GLU A 124 9.37 -2.64 20.01
CA GLU A 124 10.74 -2.18 20.03
C GLU A 124 11.00 -1.23 21.21
N PHE A 125 10.12 -0.26 21.44
CA PHE A 125 10.23 0.68 22.55
C PHE A 125 10.21 -0.04 23.92
N VAL A 126 9.27 -0.97 24.11
CA VAL A 126 9.16 -1.77 25.35
C VAL A 126 10.36 -2.69 25.52
N SER A 127 10.84 -3.30 24.45
CA SER A 127 12.03 -4.17 24.47
C SER A 127 13.27 -3.42 24.93
N ARG A 128 13.46 -2.17 24.47
CA ARG A 128 14.57 -1.30 24.91
C ARG A 128 14.49 -0.92 26.39
N LYS A 129 13.33 -1.07 27.04
CA LYS A 129 13.13 -0.83 28.48
C LYS A 129 13.22 -2.09 29.35
N GLY A 130 13.74 -3.19 28.82
CA GLY A 130 13.84 -4.47 29.53
C GLY A 130 12.71 -5.45 29.21
N GLY A 131 11.81 -5.10 28.28
CA GLY A 131 10.77 -5.98 27.78
C GLY A 131 9.89 -6.53 28.91
N ARG A 132 9.69 -7.86 28.92
CA ARG A 132 8.95 -8.56 29.99
C ARG A 132 9.68 -8.57 31.34
N ASN A 133 10.97 -8.22 31.36
CA ASN A 133 11.80 -8.19 32.55
C ASN A 133 11.97 -6.78 33.12
N ALA A 134 11.30 -5.77 32.54
CA ALA A 134 11.32 -4.42 33.06
C ALA A 134 10.76 -4.41 34.49
N ARG A 135 11.47 -3.78 35.44
CA ARG A 135 10.92 -3.53 36.78
C ARG A 135 9.66 -2.68 36.63
N ALA A 136 8.55 -3.14 37.21
CA ALA A 136 7.37 -2.30 37.36
C ALA A 136 7.75 -1.05 38.16
N LEU A 137 7.36 0.11 37.64
CA LEU A 137 7.49 1.40 38.34
C LEU A 137 6.56 1.45 39.55
#